data_AF-A2EE94-F1
#
_entry.id   AF-A2EE94-F1
#
_cell.length_a   1.000
_cell.length_b   1.000
_cell.length_c   1.000
_cell.angle_alpha   90.00
_cell.angle_beta   90.00
_cell.angle_gamma   90.00
#
_symmetry.space_group_name_H-M   'P 1'
#
loop_
_entity.id
_entity.type
_entity.pdbx_description
1 polymer ?
#
loop_
_entity_poly.entity_id
_entity_poly.type
_entity_poly.pdbx_seq_one_letter_code
_entity_poly.pdbx_strand_id
1 'polypeptide(L)'
;MNTNNSSKIPSIYDLPLPVGSMNLFSQESDANFLSQLPKDLKDDKLKGVWAPHEDELLRTAVTEHSQPFQWEEISKFVPGRTPKQCRERWLFRLCPDVDKSPFQRWEDELIVIERARIGNHWTAIAAKLPGRTSCAIKNRWYTVLKNRVYPQASIHCTAHLSKKTSFMPQISQQYV
;
A
#
# COMPACT_ATOMS: atom_id res chain seq x y z
N MET A 1 42.09 28.65 53.27
CA MET A 1 42.35 29.67 52.22
C MET A 1 42.60 28.96 50.91
N ASN A 2 41.93 29.44 49.88
CA ASN A 2 41.86 28.90 48.53
C ASN A 2 43.14 29.21 47.75
N THR A 3 43.71 28.25 47.01
CA THR A 3 44.52 28.54 45.83
C THR A 3 44.29 27.47 44.76
N ASN A 4 43.79 27.96 43.62
CA ASN A 4 43.55 27.28 42.36
C ASN A 4 44.71 26.38 41.92
N ASN A 5 44.40 25.21 41.35
CA ASN A 5 45.23 24.68 40.28
C ASN A 5 44.36 24.23 39.11
N SER A 6 44.59 24.88 37.99
CA SER A 6 43.93 24.69 36.71
C SER A 6 44.60 23.52 36.01
N SER A 7 43.90 22.40 35.90
CA SER A 7 44.30 21.27 35.07
C SER A 7 43.26 21.12 33.96
N LYS A 8 43.60 21.61 32.77
CA LYS A 8 42.81 21.44 31.54
C LYS A 8 42.43 19.97 31.35
N ILE A 9 41.13 19.70 31.21
CA ILE A 9 40.63 18.41 30.71
C ILE A 9 41.03 18.31 29.22
N PRO A 10 41.70 17.23 28.77
CA PRO A 10 42.06 17.05 27.36
C PRO A 10 40.84 16.81 26.46
N SER A 11 40.93 17.26 25.21
CA SER A 11 39.92 17.07 24.16
C SER A 11 39.76 15.59 23.78
N ILE A 12 38.54 15.16 23.46
CA ILE A 12 38.16 13.74 23.32
C ILE A 12 38.84 13.01 22.14
N TYR A 13 39.59 13.73 21.30
CA TYR A 13 40.18 13.22 20.06
C TYR A 13 41.63 12.72 20.21
N ASP A 14 42.22 12.80 21.41
CA ASP A 14 43.60 12.39 21.68
C ASP A 14 43.75 11.00 22.35
N LEU A 15 42.71 10.16 22.34
CA LEU A 15 42.79 8.77 22.83
C LEU A 15 42.95 7.77 21.67
N PRO A 16 44.04 6.98 21.63
CA PRO A 16 44.27 6.01 20.57
C PRO A 16 43.28 4.85 20.68
N LEU A 17 42.54 4.60 19.60
CA LEU A 17 41.58 3.49 19.54
C LEU A 17 42.33 2.14 19.59
N PRO A 18 41.91 1.21 20.46
CA PRO A 18 42.60 -0.06 20.65
C PRO A 18 42.42 -0.96 19.41
N VAL A 19 43.55 -1.34 18.83
CA VAL A 19 43.65 -2.40 17.83
C VAL A 19 43.36 -3.76 18.47
N GLY A 20 42.26 -4.39 18.05
CA GLY A 20 42.09 -5.84 18.13
C GLY A 20 41.30 -6.40 19.32
N SER A 21 40.21 -7.08 18.96
CA SER A 21 39.61 -8.25 19.63
C SER A 21 39.00 -8.07 21.02
N MET A 22 37.68 -7.82 21.04
CA MET A 22 36.80 -8.24 22.13
C MET A 22 35.61 -8.99 21.54
N ASN A 23 35.81 -10.30 21.34
CA ASN A 23 34.75 -11.31 21.25
C ASN A 23 34.21 -11.58 22.66
N LEU A 24 32.99 -11.14 22.97
CA LEU A 24 32.24 -11.63 24.13
C LEU A 24 30.71 -11.49 23.94
N PHE A 25 30.18 -12.02 22.84
CA PHE A 25 28.79 -12.45 22.76
C PHE A 25 28.74 -13.80 22.05
N SER A 26 28.88 -14.86 22.83
CA SER A 26 28.75 -16.24 22.36
C SER A 26 27.28 -16.54 22.05
N GLN A 27 26.95 -16.59 20.76
CA GLN A 27 26.26 -17.68 20.06
C GLN A 27 25.84 -17.15 18.68
N GLU A 28 26.74 -17.33 17.71
CA GLU A 28 26.45 -17.22 16.29
C GLU A 28 25.42 -18.28 15.89
N SER A 29 24.36 -17.93 15.14
CA SER A 29 23.81 -18.80 14.06
C SER A 29 22.60 -18.30 13.25
N ASP A 30 22.06 -17.08 13.38
CA ASP A 30 20.81 -16.75 12.62
C ASP A 30 21.00 -16.17 11.21
N ALA A 31 22.20 -16.21 10.63
CA ALA A 31 22.39 -16.02 9.18
C ALA A 31 22.42 -17.35 8.41
N ASN A 32 22.62 -18.48 9.10
CA ASN A 32 22.66 -19.82 8.48
C ASN A 32 21.33 -20.59 8.64
N PHE A 33 20.41 -20.11 9.48
CA PHE A 33 19.06 -20.66 9.55
C PHE A 33 18.23 -20.33 8.30
N LEU A 34 18.41 -19.13 7.73
CA LEU A 34 17.72 -18.73 6.50
C LEU A 34 18.24 -19.44 5.24
N SER A 35 19.45 -20.02 5.28
CA SER A 35 20.04 -20.77 4.16
C SER A 35 19.70 -22.27 4.20
N GLN A 36 19.25 -22.78 5.37
CA GLN A 36 18.88 -24.17 5.63
C GLN A 36 17.37 -24.41 5.66
N LEU A 37 16.55 -23.37 5.46
CA LEU A 37 15.13 -23.59 5.22
C LEU A 37 14.93 -24.40 3.93
N PRO A 38 14.06 -25.42 3.94
CA PRO A 38 13.72 -26.21 2.76
C PRO A 38 13.39 -25.28 1.58
N LYS A 39 14.14 -25.41 0.48
CA LYS A 39 14.01 -24.60 -0.76
C LYS A 39 12.73 -24.92 -1.56
N ASP A 40 11.88 -25.76 -0.98
CA ASP A 40 10.64 -26.35 -1.46
C ASP A 40 9.38 -25.63 -0.94
N LEU A 41 9.52 -24.63 -0.07
CA LEU A 41 8.52 -23.57 0.07
C LEU A 41 8.83 -22.41 -0.90
N LYS A 42 9.19 -22.75 -2.14
CA LYS A 42 8.96 -21.84 -3.27
C LYS A 42 7.46 -21.76 -3.44
N ASP A 43 6.90 -20.85 -2.67
CA ASP A 43 5.79 -20.03 -3.03
C ASP A 43 5.43 -20.11 -4.52
N ASP A 44 4.52 -21.02 -4.85
CA ASP A 44 3.60 -20.92 -5.98
C ASP A 44 2.68 -19.69 -5.81
N LYS A 45 3.13 -18.63 -5.12
CA LYS A 45 2.40 -17.43 -4.67
C LYS A 45 2.13 -16.44 -5.79
N LEU A 46 1.96 -16.92 -7.01
CA LEU A 46 1.42 -16.12 -8.11
C LEU A 46 0.40 -16.92 -8.91
N LYS A 47 -0.53 -17.61 -8.24
CA LYS A 47 -1.70 -18.20 -8.93
C LYS A 47 -2.69 -17.09 -9.32
N GLY A 48 -2.38 -16.37 -10.39
CA GLY A 48 -3.32 -15.78 -11.34
C GLY A 48 -4.59 -15.07 -10.86
N VAL A 49 -5.50 -14.89 -11.80
CA VAL A 49 -6.86 -14.37 -11.59
C VAL A 49 -7.62 -15.30 -10.63
N TRP A 50 -8.39 -14.74 -9.71
CA TRP A 50 -9.27 -15.51 -8.84
C TRP A 50 -10.33 -16.25 -9.65
N ALA A 51 -10.36 -17.57 -9.51
CA ALA A 51 -11.40 -18.39 -10.13
C ALA A 51 -12.72 -18.26 -9.34
N PRO A 52 -13.88 -18.36 -10.01
CA PRO A 52 -15.19 -18.29 -9.34
C PRO A 52 -15.35 -19.32 -8.20
N HIS A 53 -14.75 -20.51 -8.34
CA HIS A 53 -14.77 -21.52 -7.26
C HIS A 53 -14.01 -21.06 -6.01
N GLU A 54 -12.93 -20.27 -6.17
CA GLU A 54 -12.12 -19.79 -5.04
C GLU A 54 -12.91 -18.72 -4.28
N ASP A 55 -13.64 -17.89 -5.02
CA ASP A 55 -14.54 -16.88 -4.46
C ASP A 55 -15.71 -17.50 -3.68
N GLU A 56 -16.18 -18.69 -4.10
CA GLU A 56 -17.24 -19.41 -3.38
C GLU A 56 -16.71 -20.07 -2.10
N LEU A 57 -15.53 -20.72 -2.17
CA LEU A 57 -14.85 -21.25 -0.99
C LEU A 57 -14.59 -20.14 0.04
N LEU A 58 -14.10 -18.98 -0.42
CA LEU A 58 -13.86 -17.83 0.44
C LEU A 58 -15.17 -17.28 1.03
N ARG A 59 -16.26 -17.21 0.27
CA ARG A 59 -17.57 -16.77 0.77
C ARG A 59 -18.13 -17.71 1.83
N THR A 60 -18.05 -19.01 1.59
CA THR A 60 -18.50 -20.03 2.54
C THR A 60 -17.70 -19.94 3.83
N ALA A 61 -16.36 -19.95 3.72
CA ALA A 61 -15.49 -19.88 4.88
C ALA A 61 -15.72 -18.59 5.70
N VAL A 62 -15.87 -17.43 5.06
CA VAL A 62 -16.14 -16.16 5.77
C VAL A 62 -17.53 -16.15 6.44
N THR A 63 -18.52 -16.85 5.87
CA THR A 63 -19.86 -16.95 6.47
C THR A 63 -19.88 -17.87 7.68
N GLU A 64 -19.08 -18.95 7.66
CA GLU A 64 -18.95 -19.89 8.78
C GLU A 64 -18.15 -19.31 9.96
N HIS A 65 -17.27 -18.34 9.70
CA HIS A 65 -16.45 -17.70 10.73
C HIS A 65 -17.09 -16.37 11.19
N SER A 66 -17.22 -16.19 12.51
CA SER A 66 -17.74 -14.94 13.08
C SER A 66 -16.67 -13.85 13.13
N GLN A 67 -17.10 -12.58 13.15
CA GLN A 67 -16.19 -11.44 13.29
C GLN A 67 -15.62 -11.33 14.72
N PRO A 68 -14.36 -10.86 14.89
CA PRO A 68 -13.42 -10.46 13.84
C PRO A 68 -12.85 -11.65 13.06
N PHE A 69 -12.73 -11.48 11.74
CA PHE A 69 -12.27 -12.56 10.85
C PHE A 69 -10.80 -12.93 11.12
N GLN A 70 -10.58 -14.20 11.46
CA GLN A 70 -9.25 -14.80 11.58
C GLN A 70 -8.81 -15.31 10.19
N TRP A 71 -8.11 -14.45 9.44
CA TRP A 71 -7.76 -14.74 8.04
C TRP A 71 -6.80 -15.91 7.89
N GLU A 72 -6.01 -16.18 8.92
CA GLU A 72 -5.13 -17.34 9.03
C GLU A 72 -5.93 -18.64 8.94
N GLU A 73 -7.03 -18.76 9.69
CA GLU A 73 -7.93 -19.90 9.65
C GLU A 73 -8.71 -19.95 8.34
N ILE A 74 -9.28 -18.83 7.91
CA ILE A 74 -10.05 -18.74 6.65
C ILE A 74 -9.21 -19.16 5.44
N SER A 75 -7.91 -18.82 5.41
CA SER A 75 -7.03 -19.18 4.30
C SER A 75 -6.84 -20.69 4.11
N LYS A 76 -7.01 -21.49 5.17
CA LYS A 76 -6.89 -22.96 5.10
C LYS A 76 -7.96 -23.58 4.21
N PHE A 77 -9.10 -22.90 4.06
CA PHE A 77 -10.22 -23.34 3.22
C PHE A 77 -10.06 -22.92 1.75
N VAL A 78 -9.07 -22.07 1.42
CA VAL A 78 -8.81 -21.61 0.05
C VAL A 78 -7.39 -22.04 -0.35
N PRO A 79 -7.21 -23.29 -0.84
CA PRO A 79 -5.90 -23.84 -1.10
C PRO A 79 -5.13 -23.00 -2.13
N GLY A 80 -3.85 -22.75 -1.84
CA GLY A 80 -2.99 -21.97 -2.74
C GLY A 80 -3.18 -20.45 -2.67
N ARG A 81 -4.03 -19.94 -1.77
CA ARG A 81 -4.15 -18.52 -1.45
C ARG A 81 -3.63 -18.23 -0.05
N THR A 82 -3.05 -17.06 0.12
CA THR A 82 -2.54 -16.58 1.41
C THR A 82 -3.63 -15.86 2.20
N PRO A 83 -3.51 -15.78 3.55
CA PRO A 83 -4.41 -14.99 4.38
C PRO A 83 -4.61 -13.56 3.89
N LYS A 84 -3.51 -12.91 3.49
CA LYS A 84 -3.52 -11.55 2.94
C LYS A 84 -4.35 -11.46 1.65
N GLN A 85 -4.16 -12.39 0.72
CA GLN A 85 -4.91 -12.43 -0.53
C GLN A 85 -6.41 -12.66 -0.27
N CYS A 86 -6.76 -13.58 0.62
CA CYS A 86 -8.15 -13.84 1.02
C CYS A 86 -8.80 -12.57 1.60
N ARG A 87 -8.12 -11.89 2.52
CA ARG A 87 -8.58 -10.62 3.10
C ARG A 87 -8.80 -9.55 2.04
N GLU A 88 -7.83 -9.32 1.16
CA GLU A 88 -7.93 -8.31 0.11
C GLU A 88 -9.06 -8.64 -0.87
N ARG A 89 -9.21 -9.91 -1.27
CA ARG A 89 -10.29 -10.36 -2.15
C ARG A 89 -11.65 -10.12 -1.52
N TRP A 90 -11.80 -10.45 -0.24
CA TRP A 90 -13.02 -10.19 0.51
C TRP A 90 -13.34 -8.69 0.55
N LEU A 91 -12.44 -7.89 1.12
CA LEU A 91 -12.68 -6.47 1.36
C LEU A 91 -12.89 -5.65 0.08
N PHE A 92 -12.29 -6.05 -1.04
CA PHE A 92 -12.35 -5.26 -2.26
C PHE A 92 -13.36 -5.75 -3.30
N ARG A 93 -13.83 -7.00 -3.21
CA ARG A 93 -14.64 -7.63 -4.27
C ARG A 93 -15.84 -8.43 -3.76
N LEU A 94 -15.68 -9.25 -2.72
CA LEU A 94 -16.71 -10.22 -2.31
C LEU A 94 -17.62 -9.72 -1.18
N CYS A 95 -17.11 -8.85 -0.31
CA CYS A 95 -17.89 -8.32 0.81
C CYS A 95 -19.19 -7.68 0.29
N PRO A 96 -20.35 -8.01 0.88
CA PRO A 96 -21.65 -7.44 0.48
C PRO A 96 -21.70 -5.92 0.50
N ASP A 97 -20.93 -5.30 1.39
CA ASP A 97 -20.86 -3.84 1.54
C ASP A 97 -20.19 -3.15 0.34
N VAL A 98 -19.51 -3.90 -0.53
CA VAL A 98 -18.87 -3.34 -1.72
C VAL A 98 -19.93 -3.14 -2.81
N ASP A 99 -20.27 -1.88 -3.09
CA ASP A 99 -21.21 -1.53 -4.14
C ASP A 99 -20.58 -1.71 -5.53
N LYS A 100 -21.21 -2.57 -6.33
CA LYS A 100 -20.85 -2.92 -7.71
C LYS A 100 -21.63 -2.12 -8.75
N SER A 101 -22.54 -1.24 -8.33
CA SER A 101 -23.31 -0.36 -9.19
C SER A 101 -22.39 0.59 -9.98
N PRO A 102 -22.84 1.15 -11.11
CA PRO A 102 -22.13 2.23 -11.78
C PRO A 102 -21.97 3.45 -10.86
N PHE A 103 -20.83 4.13 -10.95
CA PHE A 103 -20.61 5.40 -10.25
C PHE A 103 -21.66 6.45 -10.64
N GLN A 104 -22.31 7.00 -9.63
CA GLN A 104 -23.26 8.09 -9.76
C GLN A 104 -22.54 9.43 -9.95
N ARG A 105 -23.26 10.43 -10.47
CA ARG A 105 -22.67 11.75 -10.77
C ARG A 105 -22.13 12.45 -9.53
N TRP A 106 -22.86 12.41 -8.42
CA TRP A 106 -22.41 13.02 -7.17
C TRP A 106 -21.14 12.34 -6.61
N GLU A 107 -20.99 11.02 -6.83
CA GLU A 107 -19.78 10.29 -6.44
C GLU A 107 -18.59 10.78 -7.27
N ASP A 108 -18.77 10.91 -8.59
CA ASP A 108 -17.75 11.44 -9.50
C ASP A 108 -17.32 12.86 -9.08
N GLU A 109 -18.28 13.75 -8.79
CA GLU A 109 -18.02 15.13 -8.35
C GLU A 109 -17.25 15.14 -7.03
N LEU A 110 -17.65 14.33 -6.05
CA LEU A 110 -16.96 14.24 -4.77
C LEU A 110 -15.52 13.74 -4.94
N ILE A 111 -15.29 12.74 -5.81
CA ILE A 111 -13.94 12.24 -6.10
C ILE A 111 -13.07 13.35 -6.70
N VAL A 112 -13.61 14.15 -7.64
CA VAL A 112 -12.87 15.26 -8.25
C VAL A 112 -12.50 16.31 -7.22
N ILE A 113 -13.47 16.75 -6.41
CA ILE A 113 -13.29 17.79 -5.38
C ILE A 113 -12.28 17.35 -4.33
N GLU A 114 -12.47 16.16 -3.75
CA GLU A 114 -11.60 15.69 -2.68
C GLU A 114 -10.19 15.40 -3.19
N ARG A 115 -10.05 14.81 -4.38
CA ARG A 115 -8.72 14.62 -4.98
C ARG A 115 -8.03 15.95 -5.26
N ALA A 116 -8.74 16.98 -5.69
CA ALA A 116 -8.14 18.31 -5.85
C ALA A 116 -7.65 18.89 -4.51
N ARG A 117 -8.34 18.59 -3.40
CA ARG A 117 -7.97 19.05 -2.06
C ARG A 117 -6.81 18.26 -1.44
N ILE A 118 -6.88 16.94 -1.43
CA ILE A 118 -5.94 16.08 -0.70
C ILE A 118 -5.02 15.27 -1.61
N GLY A 119 -5.24 15.24 -2.92
CA GLY A 119 -4.46 14.41 -3.86
C GLY A 119 -4.90 12.94 -3.88
N ASN A 120 -3.97 12.03 -4.17
CA ASN A 120 -4.24 10.61 -4.42
C ASN A 120 -4.43 9.78 -3.12
N HIS A 121 -5.00 10.37 -2.07
CA HIS A 121 -5.27 9.68 -0.81
C HIS A 121 -6.57 8.86 -0.91
N TRP A 122 -6.56 7.82 -1.74
CA TRP A 122 -7.76 7.06 -2.12
C TRP A 122 -8.53 6.49 -0.94
N THR A 123 -7.84 6.04 0.11
CA THR A 123 -8.48 5.53 1.34
C THR A 123 -9.23 6.63 2.09
N ALA A 124 -8.68 7.85 2.14
CA ALA A 124 -9.36 8.99 2.76
C ALA A 124 -10.57 9.45 1.94
N ILE A 125 -10.50 9.37 0.61
CA ILE A 125 -11.64 9.66 -0.27
C ILE A 125 -12.71 8.57 -0.12
N ALA A 126 -12.30 7.29 -0.04
CA ALA A 126 -13.22 6.16 0.15
C ALA A 126 -14.02 6.26 1.45
N ALA A 127 -13.43 6.78 2.52
CA ALA A 127 -14.14 7.00 3.78
C ALA A 127 -15.35 7.95 3.64
N LYS A 128 -15.43 8.76 2.57
CA LYS A 128 -16.54 9.69 2.27
C LYS A 128 -17.56 9.11 1.29
N LEU A 129 -17.32 7.91 0.74
CA LEU A 129 -18.16 7.26 -0.26
C LEU A 129 -18.59 5.89 0.26
N PRO A 130 -19.75 5.77 0.92
CA PRO A 130 -20.19 4.51 1.47
C PRO A 130 -20.29 3.44 0.38
N GLY A 131 -19.77 2.25 0.67
CA GLY A 131 -19.75 1.12 -0.25
C GLY A 131 -18.74 1.21 -1.41
N ARG A 132 -18.02 2.33 -1.58
CA ARG A 132 -16.93 2.43 -2.57
C ARG A 132 -15.58 2.16 -1.94
N THR A 133 -14.82 1.27 -2.58
CA THR A 133 -13.46 0.96 -2.14
C THR A 133 -12.47 1.98 -2.72
N SER A 134 -11.34 2.18 -2.03
CA SER A 134 -10.25 3.03 -2.50
C SER A 134 -9.72 2.60 -3.87
N CYS A 135 -9.71 1.29 -4.14
CA CYS A 135 -9.40 0.72 -5.45
C CYS A 135 -10.41 1.11 -6.53
N ALA A 136 -11.72 1.08 -6.23
CA ALA A 136 -12.76 1.49 -7.17
C ALA A 136 -12.63 2.98 -7.53
N ILE A 137 -12.38 3.83 -6.54
CA ILE A 137 -12.20 5.28 -6.72
C ILE A 137 -10.95 5.57 -7.54
N LYS A 138 -9.82 4.95 -7.21
CA LYS A 138 -8.58 5.05 -7.99
C LYS A 138 -8.82 4.67 -9.44
N ASN A 139 -9.50 3.54 -9.68
CA ASN A 139 -9.82 3.10 -11.03
C ASN A 139 -10.71 4.11 -11.75
N ARG A 140 -11.80 4.56 -11.10
CA ARG A 140 -12.73 5.56 -11.66
C ARG A 140 -12.01 6.84 -12.07
N TRP A 141 -11.05 7.28 -11.25
CA TRP A 141 -10.21 8.42 -11.57
C TRP A 141 -9.41 8.19 -12.86
N TYR A 142 -8.63 7.11 -12.93
CA TYR A 142 -7.72 6.90 -14.06
C TYR A 142 -8.41 6.47 -15.36
N THR A 143 -9.58 5.84 -15.29
CA THR A 143 -10.31 5.38 -16.49
C THR A 143 -11.30 6.40 -17.02
N VAL A 144 -11.84 7.28 -16.16
CA VAL A 144 -12.93 8.19 -16.54
C VAL A 144 -12.64 9.63 -16.17
N LEU A 145 -12.42 9.92 -14.89
CA LEU A 145 -12.44 11.32 -14.41
C LEU A 145 -11.23 12.12 -14.85
N LYS A 146 -10.04 11.52 -14.90
CA LYS A 146 -8.81 12.21 -15.28
C LYS A 146 -8.94 12.87 -16.67
N ASN A 147 -9.50 12.14 -17.64
CA ASN A 147 -9.69 12.65 -19.00
C ASN A 147 -10.83 13.66 -19.09
N ARG A 148 -11.82 13.60 -18.19
CA ARG A 148 -12.89 14.62 -18.11
C ARG A 148 -12.38 15.93 -17.53
N VAL A 149 -11.56 15.87 -16.47
CA VAL A 149 -11.00 17.04 -15.78
C VAL A 149 -9.83 17.65 -16.54
N TYR A 150 -9.01 16.80 -17.15
CA TYR A 150 -7.92 17.20 -18.02
C TYR A 150 -8.14 16.57 -19.39
N PRO A 151 -9.06 17.15 -20.21
CA PRO A 151 -9.22 16.74 -21.59
C PRO A 151 -7.85 16.82 -22.26
N GLN A 152 -7.25 15.66 -22.54
CA GLN A 152 -6.11 15.65 -23.45
C GLN A 152 -6.67 16.09 -24.79
N ALA A 153 -6.11 17.14 -25.37
CA ALA A 153 -6.33 17.44 -26.78
C ALA A 153 -6.05 16.15 -27.54
N SER A 154 -7.04 15.68 -28.29
CA SER A 154 -7.01 14.40 -28.99
C SER A 154 -5.75 14.27 -29.85
N ILE A 155 -4.87 13.33 -29.52
CA ILE A 155 -3.96 12.73 -30.51
C ILE A 155 -4.34 11.27 -30.59
N HIS A 156 -5.22 10.95 -31.53
CA HIS A 156 -5.36 9.59 -32.05
C HIS A 156 -4.49 9.50 -33.31
N CYS A 157 -3.31 8.88 -33.19
CA CYS A 157 -2.84 7.74 -33.99
C CYS A 157 -1.30 7.66 -34.11
N THR A 158 -0.82 6.44 -33.83
CA THR A 158 0.44 5.78 -34.24
C THR A 158 1.79 6.41 -33.87
N ALA A 159 2.53 5.62 -33.08
CA ALA A 159 3.99 5.47 -33.02
C ALA A 159 4.88 6.67 -32.64
N HIS A 160 5.84 6.35 -31.76
CA HIS A 160 7.16 6.97 -31.58
C HIS A 160 7.29 8.28 -30.76
N LEU A 161 8.00 8.10 -29.63
CA LEU A 161 8.97 8.99 -28.97
C LEU A 161 8.54 10.32 -28.30
N SER A 162 8.92 10.37 -27.02
CA SER A 162 9.72 11.43 -26.37
C SER A 162 9.05 12.75 -25.94
N LYS A 163 8.88 12.81 -24.62
CA LYS A 163 9.23 13.91 -23.67
C LYS A 163 8.39 15.19 -23.64
N LYS A 164 8.17 15.60 -22.37
CA LYS A 164 7.93 16.96 -21.83
C LYS A 164 6.51 17.51 -22.09
N THR A 165 5.85 18.28 -21.21
CA THR A 165 6.22 19.08 -20.04
C THR A 165 4.99 19.18 -19.09
N SER A 166 5.23 19.39 -17.80
CA SER A 166 4.20 19.68 -16.80
C SER A 166 3.65 21.11 -17.00
N PHE A 167 2.36 21.25 -17.31
CA PHE A 167 1.63 22.51 -17.22
C PHE A 167 0.42 22.28 -16.30
N MET A 168 0.41 22.93 -15.14
CA MET A 168 -0.74 22.98 -14.23
C MET A 168 -1.39 24.37 -14.41
N PRO A 169 -2.67 24.47 -14.78
CA PRO A 169 -3.35 25.76 -14.81
C PRO A 169 -3.65 26.19 -13.37
N GLN A 170 -3.26 27.43 -13.01
CA GLN A 170 -3.71 28.08 -11.78
C GLN A 170 -5.19 28.44 -11.93
N ILE A 171 -6.03 27.89 -11.05
CA ILE A 171 -7.42 28.35 -10.91
C ILE A 171 -7.38 29.62 -10.06
N SER A 172 -7.78 30.73 -10.67
CA SER A 172 -7.95 32.03 -10.06
C SER A 172 -8.96 31.97 -8.91
N GLN A 173 -8.51 32.36 -7.71
CA GLN A 173 -9.42 32.70 -6.63
C GLN A 173 -9.98 34.09 -6.90
N GLN A 174 -11.27 34.16 -7.24
CA GLN A 174 -12.09 35.32 -6.95
C GLN A 174 -13.16 34.87 -5.96
N TYR A 175 -12.92 35.17 -4.69
CA TYR A 175 -13.98 35.32 -3.70
C TYR A 175 -14.08 36.81 -3.40
N VAL A 176 -15.30 37.32 -3.50
CA VAL A 176 -15.74 38.69 -3.18
C VAL A 176 -15.54 38.97 -1.71
#